data_AF-A0A929FF27-F1
#
_entry.id   AF-A0A929FF27-F1
#
_cell.length_a   1.000
_cell.length_b   1.000
_cell.length_c   1.000
_cell.angle_alpha   90.00
_cell.angle_beta   90.00
_cell.angle_gamma   90.00
#
_symmetry.space_group_name_H-M   'P 1'
#
loop_
_entity.id
_entity.type
_entity.pdbx_description
1 polymer ?
#
loop_
_entity_poly.entity_id
_entity_poly.type
_entity_poly.pdbx_seq_one_letter_code
_entity_poly.pdbx_strand_id
1 'polypeptide(L)' 'MSQFFKPGDTVIWAKRVSGDFCFPVKAPVLSTTAKRVKISAHDPDERGEGMVVRYVSPDSLYPEGS' A
#
# COMPACT_ATOMS: atom_id res chain seq x y z
N MET A 1 -10.79 -0.18 -13.82
CA MET A 1 -9.73 0.68 -14.39
C MET A 1 -8.40 0.16 -13.88
N SER A 2 -7.46 -0.24 -14.73
CA SER A 2 -6.12 -0.63 -14.30
C SER A 2 -5.33 0.64 -13.99
N GLN A 3 -5.43 1.13 -12.77
CA GLN A 3 -4.61 2.25 -12.34
C GLN A 3 -3.16 1.78 -12.26
N PHE A 4 -2.31 2.33 -13.14
CA PHE A 4 -0.90 1.99 -13.19
C PHE A 4 -0.15 2.83 -12.16
N PHE A 5 0.06 2.27 -10.98
CA PHE A 5 0.97 2.81 -9.99
C PHE A 5 2.41 2.80 -10.55
N LYS A 6 3.19 3.82 -10.21
CA LYS A 6 4.58 3.98 -10.62
C LYS A 6 5.48 4.16 -9.39
N PRO A 7 6.76 3.75 -9.47
CA PRO A 7 7.74 4.07 -8.44
C PRO A 7 7.77 5.59 -8.17
N GLY A 8 7.74 5.98 -6.90
CA GLY A 8 7.69 7.38 -6.48
C GLY A 8 6.28 7.92 -6.24
N ASP A 9 5.23 7.25 -6.73
CA ASP A 9 3.85 7.63 -6.39
C ASP A 9 3.60 7.46 -4.90
N THR A 10 2.72 8.30 -4.36
CA THR A 10 2.16 8.08 -3.03
C THR A 10 0.73 7.57 -3.15
N VAL A 11 0.42 6.49 -2.44
CA VAL A 11 -0.87 5.79 -2.51
C VAL A 11 -1.47 5.61 -1.12
N ILE A 12 -2.78 5.41 -1.07
CA ILE A 12 -3.48 4.92 0.11
C ILE A 12 -3.70 3.42 -0.03
N TRP A 13 -3.06 2.65 0.84
CA TRP A 13 -3.28 1.22 0.97
C TRP A 13 -4.42 0.93 1.94
N ALA A 14 -5.49 0.30 1.46
CA ALA A 14 -6.53 -0.25 2.32
C ALA A 14 -6.05 -1.54 2.99
N LYS A 15 -5.29 -1.40 4.08
CA LYS A 15 -4.78 -2.52 4.89
C LYS A 15 -5.95 -3.19 5.60
N ARG A 16 -6.26 -4.44 5.25
CA ARG A 16 -7.27 -5.23 5.98
C ARG A 16 -6.72 -5.59 7.37
N VAL A 17 -7.46 -5.22 8.41
CA VAL A 17 -7.06 -5.46 9.81
C VAL A 17 -7.89 -6.59 10.43
N SER A 18 -9.20 -6.60 10.20
CA SER A 18 -10.09 -7.70 10.64
C SER A 18 -11.37 -7.72 9.82
N GLY A 19 -11.83 -8.90 9.40
CA GLY A 19 -13.04 -9.04 8.58
C GLY A 19 -13.06 -8.08 7.38
N ASP A 20 -14.10 -7.25 7.29
CA ASP A 20 -14.24 -6.21 6.26
C ASP A 20 -13.72 -4.83 6.67
N PHE A 21 -13.12 -4.71 7.86
CA PHE A 21 -12.50 -3.47 8.31
C PHE A 21 -11.12 -3.30 7.68
N CYS A 22 -10.98 -2.22 6.91
CA CYS A 22 -9.72 -1.78 6.32
C CYS A 22 -9.29 -0.44 6.93
N PHE A 23 -8.02 -0.35 7.28
CA PHE A 23 -7.39 0.88 7.73
C PHE A 23 -6.60 1.52 6.58
N PRO A 24 -6.83 2.80 6.25
CA PRO A 24 -6.10 3.46 5.18
C PRO A 24 -4.68 3.80 5.65
N VAL A 25 -3.67 3.33 4.90
CA VAL A 25 -2.26 3.58 5.18
C VAL A 25 -1.63 4.30 4.00
N LYS A 26 -1.14 5.52 4.23
CA LYS A 26 -0.38 6.26 3.22
C LYS A 26 0.99 5.61 3.04
N ALA A 27 1.36 5.30 1.80
CA ALA A 27 2.57 4.56 1.49
C ALA A 27 3.18 5.00 0.16
N PRO A 28 4.49 5.29 0.09
CA PRO A 28 5.18 5.43 -1.19
C PRO A 28 5.32 4.09 -1.92
N VAL A 29 5.16 4.13 -3.24
CA VAL A 29 5.43 3.02 -4.15
C VAL A 29 6.92 2.95 -4.44
N LEU A 30 7.53 1.80 -4.17
CA LEU A 30 8.94 1.54 -4.40
C LEU A 30 9.18 0.90 -5.77
N SER A 31 8.33 -0.03 -6.17
CA SER A 31 8.39 -0.68 -7.49
C SER A 31 7.05 -1.30 -7.86
N THR A 32 6.86 -1.57 -9.15
CA THR A 32 5.69 -2.31 -9.64
C THR A 32 6.12 -3.53 -10.44
N THR A 33 5.29 -4.56 -10.36
CA THR A 33 5.39 -5.78 -11.17
C THR A 33 4.07 -5.96 -11.92
N ALA A 34 4.00 -6.93 -12.83
CA ALA A 34 2.77 -7.22 -13.57
C ALA A 34 1.56 -7.55 -12.68
N LYS A 35 1.76 -7.98 -11.42
CA LYS A 35 0.68 -8.46 -10.53
C LYS A 35 0.62 -7.77 -9.17
N ARG A 36 1.68 -7.09 -8.74
CA ARG A 36 1.82 -6.55 -7.38
C ARG A 36 2.54 -5.21 -7.40
N VAL A 37 2.22 -4.38 -6.41
CA VAL A 37 2.89 -3.11 -6.12
C VAL A 37 3.69 -3.26 -4.84
N LYS A 38 4.98 -2.90 -4.88
CA LYS A 38 5.84 -2.86 -3.71
C LYS A 38 5.72 -1.49 -3.07
N ILE A 39 5.34 -1.44 -1.79
CA ILE A 39 5.19 -0.20 -1.01
C ILE A 39 6.04 -0.22 0.25
N SER A 40 6.38 0.95 0.76
CA SER A 40 6.87 1.15 2.13
C SER A 40 5.75 1.79 2.94
N ALA A 41 5.34 1.18 4.03
CA ALA A 41 4.20 1.64 4.83
C ALA A 41 4.59 1.79 6.29
N HIS A 42 4.05 2.78 7.00
CA HIS A 42 4.23 2.85 8.43
C HIS A 42 3.19 1.95 9.13
N ASP A 43 3.62 0.82 9.68
CA ASP A 43 2.81 -0.15 10.39
C ASP A 43 3.28 -0.30 11.84
N PRO A 44 2.68 0.43 12.80
CA PRO A 44 3.11 0.42 14.20
C PRO A 44 2.83 -0.92 14.91
N ASP A 45 2.02 -1.80 14.31
CA ASP A 45 1.70 -3.12 14.88
C ASP A 45 2.80 -4.16 14.59
N GLU A 46 3.69 -3.93 13.62
CA GLU A 46 4.88 -4.77 13.44
C GLU A 46 5.97 -4.36 14.44
N ARG A 47 6.27 -5.29 15.35
CA ARG A 47 7.07 -5.17 16.59
C ARG A 47 8.55 -4.74 16.42
N GLY A 48 8.87 -3.61 15.79
CA GLY A 48 10.26 -3.18 15.77
C GLY A 48 10.55 -1.78 15.27
N GLU A 49 10.07 -1.39 14.10
CA GLU A 49 10.61 -0.19 13.43
C GLU A 49 9.55 0.75 12.85
N GLY A 50 8.26 0.37 12.95
CA GLY A 50 7.17 1.19 12.43
C GLY A 50 7.13 1.28 10.90
N MET A 51 8.19 0.97 10.15
CA MET A 51 8.19 0.94 8.68
C MET A 51 8.33 -0.49 8.14
N VAL A 52 7.45 -0.85 7.21
CA VAL A 52 7.36 -2.20 6.64
C VAL A 52 7.31 -2.14 5.12
N VAL A 53 7.95 -3.11 4.46
CA VAL A 53 7.89 -3.25 3.00
C VAL A 53 6.91 -4.36 2.65
N ARG A 54 5.94 -4.07 1.78
CA ARG A 54 4.89 -5.02 1.38
C ARG A 54 4.70 -5.08 -0.13
N TYR A 55 4.32 -6.27 -0.60
CA TYR A 55 3.81 -6.47 -1.95
C TYR A 55 2.29 -6.61 -1.87
N VAL A 56 1.56 -5.63 -2.41
CA VAL A 56 0.10 -5.54 -2.30
C VAL A 56 -0.57 -5.66 -3.66
N SER A 57 -1.86 -6.02 -3.67
CA SER A 57 -2.66 -6.01 -4.90
C SER A 57 -2.91 -4.57 -5.34
N PRO A 58 -2.82 -4.23 -6.64
CA PRO A 58 -3.28 -2.94 -7.14
C PRO A 58 -4.71 -2.60 -6.69
N ASP A 59 -5.59 -3.60 -6.57
CA ASP A 59 -6.99 -3.41 -6.16
C ASP A 59 -7.16 -2.98 -4.69
N SER A 60 -6.11 -3.13 -3.88
CA SER A 60 -6.09 -2.65 -2.49
C SER A 60 -5.50 -1.25 -2.34
N LEU A 61 -5.16 -0.60 -3.45
CA LEU A 61 -4.53 0.71 -3.48
C LEU A 61 -5.45 1.75 -4.13
N TYR A 62 -5.41 2.95 -3.59
CA TYR A 62 -6.05 4.14 -4.13
C TYR A 62 -4.99 5.22 -4.34
N PRO A 63 -5.12 6.05 -5.38
CA PRO A 63 -4.23 7.19 -5.58
C PRO A 63 -4.45 8.22 -4.46
N GLU A 64 -3.40 8.93 -4.07
CA GLU A 64 -3.57 10.06 -3.17
C GLU A 64 -4.25 11.23 -3.92
N GLY A 65 -5.44 11.65 -3.45
CA GLY A 65 -6.16 12.81 -3.99
C GLY A 65 -7.28 12.52 -5.02
N SER A 66 -7.73 11.27 -5.14
CA SER A 66 -8.97 10.93 -5.88
C SER A 66 -10.24 11.25 -5.13
#